data_AF-A0A8C7XKZ9-F1
#
_entry.id   AF-A0A8C7XKZ9-F1
#
_cell.length_a   1.000
_cell.length_b   1.000
_cell.length_c   1.000
_cell.angle_alpha   90.00
_cell.angle_beta   90.00
_cell.angle_gamma   90.00
#
_symmetry.space_group_name_H-M   'P 1'
#
loop_
_entity.id
_entity.type
_entity.pdbx_description
1 polymer ?
#
loop_
_entity_poly.entity_id
_entity_poly.type
_entity_poly.pdbx_seq_one_letter_code
_entity_poly.pdbx_strand_id
1 'polypeptide(L)'
;MCFQKIERMKGELHLLDAEGKQRNKHTFFVDSKNEVETFDLANHLNVPPELLDRVYNRPTLQTLETKSIKGAVEPGSIKKLARERKHQYRILSQRIDREKKMFIISQKIQTRKDLQEKTKKVKVKKETANSAAIYKFESRRKR
;
A
#
# COMPACT_ATOMS: atom_id res chain seq x y z
N MET A 1 8.43 -16.99 -6.41
CA MET A 1 9.58 -16.53 -5.59
C MET A 1 9.50 -15.04 -5.22
N CYS A 2 9.59 -14.06 -6.15
CA CYS A 2 9.62 -12.63 -5.75
C CYS A 2 8.25 -12.09 -5.26
N PHE A 3 7.15 -12.51 -5.90
CA PHE A 3 5.79 -12.05 -5.58
C PHE A 3 5.33 -12.49 -4.18
N GLN A 4 5.49 -13.77 -3.84
CA GLN A 4 5.23 -14.31 -2.50
C GLN A 4 6.01 -13.58 -1.40
N LYS A 5 7.24 -13.12 -1.70
CA LYS A 5 8.03 -12.37 -0.73
C LYS A 5 7.49 -10.95 -0.53
N ILE A 6 6.94 -10.32 -1.58
CA ILE A 6 6.26 -9.02 -1.48
C ILE A 6 5.00 -9.15 -0.64
N GLU A 7 4.18 -10.17 -0.88
CA GLU A 7 2.95 -10.42 -0.10
C GLU A 7 3.24 -10.65 1.37
N ARG A 8 4.24 -11.50 1.67
CA ARG A 8 4.67 -11.74 3.05
C ARG A 8 5.10 -10.45 3.75
N MET A 9 5.97 -9.64 3.11
CA MET A 9 6.40 -8.37 3.70
C MET A 9 5.25 -7.37 3.86
N LYS A 10 4.30 -7.33 2.91
CA LYS A 10 3.10 -6.47 3.04
C LYS A 10 2.27 -6.85 4.26
N GLY A 11 2.11 -8.16 4.52
CA GLY A 11 1.44 -8.67 5.71
C GLY A 11 2.19 -8.29 7.00
N GLU A 12 3.52 -8.38 7.01
CA GLU A 12 4.36 -8.05 8.17
C GLU A 12 4.40 -6.53 8.47
N LEU A 13 4.34 -5.64 7.46
CA LEU A 13 4.53 -4.19 7.65
C LEU A 13 3.28 -3.41 8.05
N HIS A 14 2.08 -4.02 7.98
CA HIS A 14 0.75 -3.43 8.25
C HIS A 14 0.37 -2.13 7.50
N LEU A 15 1.32 -1.47 6.82
CA LEU A 15 1.13 -0.29 5.96
C LEU A 15 0.38 0.89 6.62
N LEU A 16 0.41 0.97 7.95
CA LEU A 16 -0.34 1.98 8.72
C LEU A 16 0.23 3.38 8.53
N ASP A 17 1.56 3.49 8.49
CA ASP A 17 2.32 4.75 8.37
C ASP A 17 2.89 4.95 6.96
N ALA A 18 2.39 4.23 5.96
CA ALA A 18 2.90 4.33 4.60
C ALA A 18 2.51 5.67 3.97
N GLU A 19 3.51 6.39 3.43
CA GLU A 19 3.29 7.59 2.62
C GLU A 19 2.44 7.24 1.38
N GLY A 20 1.44 8.07 1.07
CA GLY A 20 0.52 7.84 -0.06
C GLY A 20 -0.67 6.92 0.24
N LYS A 21 -0.93 6.59 1.52
CA LYS A 21 -2.17 5.91 1.92
C LYS A 21 -3.40 6.76 1.55
N GLN A 22 -4.44 6.09 1.04
CA GLN A 22 -5.72 6.72 0.79
C GLN A 22 -6.29 7.30 2.10
N ARG A 23 -6.59 8.60 2.11
CA ARG A 23 -7.24 9.25 3.25
C ARG A 23 -8.67 8.75 3.32
N ASN A 24 -8.99 7.99 4.37
CA ASN A 24 -10.34 7.53 4.61
C ASN A 24 -11.17 8.68 5.19
N LYS A 25 -12.41 8.82 4.74
CA LYS A 25 -13.38 9.75 5.31
C LYS A 25 -14.15 9.04 6.41
N HIS A 26 -14.16 9.61 7.61
CA HIS A 26 -14.97 9.14 8.72
C HIS A 26 -16.03 10.20 9.02
N THR A 27 -17.30 9.79 8.98
CA THR A 27 -18.45 10.71 9.13
C THR A 27 -19.12 10.39 10.45
N PHE A 28 -19.30 11.39 11.30
CA PHE A 28 -20.05 11.29 12.55
C PHE A 28 -21.49 11.72 12.29
N PHE A 29 -22.43 10.98 12.87
CA PHE A 29 -23.84 11.32 12.86
C PHE A 29 -24.22 11.81 14.26
N VAL A 30 -24.90 12.95 14.31
CA VAL A 30 -25.38 13.58 15.55
C VAL A 30 -26.87 13.87 15.40
N ASP A 31 -27.58 13.95 16.51
CA ASP A 31 -29.05 13.95 16.51
C ASP A 31 -29.61 15.37 16.31
N SER A 32 -28.90 16.40 16.77
CA SER A 32 -29.35 17.79 16.70
C SER A 32 -28.45 18.66 15.83
N LYS A 33 -29.04 19.67 15.18
CA LYS A 33 -28.28 20.68 14.42
C LYS A 33 -27.36 21.49 15.33
N ASN A 34 -27.74 21.73 16.58
CA ASN A 34 -26.91 22.47 17.53
C ASN A 34 -25.65 21.68 17.89
N GLU A 35 -25.74 20.35 17.96
CA GLU A 35 -24.59 19.49 18.22
C GLU A 35 -23.59 19.49 17.07
N VAL A 36 -24.06 19.69 15.83
CA VAL A 36 -23.17 19.85 14.66
C VAL A 36 -22.28 21.08 14.81
N GLU A 37 -22.82 22.18 15.32
CA GLU A 37 -22.08 23.45 15.46
C GLU A 37 -21.04 23.41 16.59
N THR A 38 -21.34 22.70 17.67
CA THR A 38 -20.46 22.58 18.85
C THR A 38 -19.64 21.28 18.87
N PHE A 39 -19.63 20.51 17.78
CA PHE A 39 -19.01 19.19 17.76
C PHE A 39 -17.49 19.28 17.92
N ASP A 40 -16.96 18.77 19.03
CA ASP A 40 -15.52 18.57 19.23
C ASP A 40 -15.17 17.08 19.22
N LEU A 41 -14.28 16.72 18.30
CA LEU A 41 -13.80 15.36 18.11
C LEU A 41 -12.99 14.84 19.30
N ALA A 42 -12.19 15.70 19.95
CA ALA A 42 -11.35 15.31 21.09
C ALA A 42 -12.23 14.87 22.27
N ASN A 43 -13.20 15.73 22.61
CA ASN A 43 -14.16 15.48 23.67
C ASN A 43 -15.09 14.31 23.35
N HIS A 44 -15.60 14.21 22.12
CA HIS A 44 -16.48 13.11 21.73
C HIS A 44 -15.79 11.74 21.86
N LEU A 45 -14.51 11.65 21.50
CA LEU A 45 -13.75 10.40 21.60
C LEU A 45 -13.06 10.20 22.96
N ASN A 46 -13.04 11.22 23.84
CA ASN A 46 -12.24 11.25 25.06
C ASN A 46 -10.76 10.94 24.81
N VAL A 47 -10.19 11.55 23.75
CA VAL A 47 -8.81 11.33 23.31
C VAL A 47 -8.05 12.66 23.33
N PRO A 48 -6.77 12.68 23.75
CA PRO A 48 -5.93 13.87 23.64
C PRO A 48 -5.86 14.40 22.20
N PRO A 49 -5.85 15.73 21.98
CA PRO A 49 -5.77 16.32 20.65
C PRO A 49 -4.59 15.82 19.81
N GLU A 50 -3.45 15.55 20.46
CA GLU A 50 -2.22 15.05 19.82
C GLU A 50 -2.37 13.68 19.15
N LEU A 51 -3.35 12.88 19.57
CA LEU A 51 -3.57 11.53 19.07
C LEU A 51 -4.67 11.46 18.00
N LEU A 52 -5.35 12.57 17.72
CA LEU A 52 -6.43 12.64 16.72
C LEU A 52 -5.93 12.40 15.29
N ASP A 53 -4.67 12.73 15.00
CA ASP A 53 -4.07 12.50 13.68
C ASP A 53 -3.88 11.00 13.38
N ARG A 54 -3.78 10.14 14.41
CA ARG A 54 -3.56 8.70 14.24
C ARG A 54 -4.87 8.00 13.94
N VAL A 55 -4.94 7.09 12.96
CA VAL A 55 -6.23 6.47 12.56
C VAL A 55 -6.51 5.12 13.24
N TYR A 56 -5.47 4.39 13.65
CA TYR A 56 -5.60 2.98 14.04
C TYR A 56 -5.65 2.75 15.56
N ASN A 57 -4.87 3.49 16.34
CA ASN A 57 -4.79 3.32 17.80
C ASN A 57 -4.92 4.69 18.49
N ARG A 58 -6.12 4.99 18.99
CA ARG A 58 -6.49 6.20 19.72
C ARG A 58 -6.92 5.82 21.15
N PRO A 59 -5.97 5.68 22.10
CA PRO A 59 -6.32 5.37 23.48
C PRO A 59 -7.10 6.53 24.12
N THR A 60 -8.13 6.20 24.90
CA THR A 60 -8.86 7.19 25.71
C THR A 60 -8.02 7.66 26.89
N LEU A 61 -8.38 8.79 27.48
CA LEU A 61 -7.71 9.33 28.69
C LEU A 61 -7.65 8.29 29.83
N GLN A 62 -8.77 7.64 30.13
CA GLN A 62 -8.82 6.56 31.13
C GLN A 62 -7.88 5.38 30.79
N THR A 63 -7.71 5.07 29.50
CA THR A 63 -6.80 3.99 29.07
C THR A 63 -5.34 4.38 29.29
N LEU A 64 -4.99 5.66 29.08
CA LEU A 64 -3.64 6.18 29.30
C LEU A 64 -3.28 6.18 30.80
N GLU A 65 -4.25 6.43 31.68
CA GLU A 65 -4.05 6.38 33.13
C GLU A 65 -3.91 4.94 33.66
N THR A 66 -4.71 4.01 33.14
CA THR A 66 -4.80 2.65 33.69
C THR A 66 -3.78 1.68 33.12
N LYS A 67 -3.34 1.85 31.87
CA LYS A 67 -2.51 0.86 31.16
C LYS A 67 -1.08 1.34 31.00
N SER A 68 -0.14 0.43 31.30
CA SER A 68 1.27 0.63 30.97
C SER A 68 1.58 0.28 29.52
N ILE A 69 2.59 0.95 28.97
CA ILE A 69 3.07 0.71 27.61
C ILE A 69 3.71 -0.68 27.53
N LYS A 70 3.18 -1.54 26.67
CA LYS A 70 3.78 -2.83 26.35
C LYS A 70 4.76 -2.67 25.20
N GLY A 71 6.06 -2.73 25.48
CA GLY A 71 7.12 -2.69 24.46
C GLY A 71 8.35 -1.89 24.89
N ALA A 72 9.14 -1.48 23.89
CA ALA A 72 10.32 -0.65 24.13
C ALA A 72 9.92 0.77 24.51
N VAL A 73 10.25 1.18 25.73
CA VAL A 73 10.00 2.53 26.26
C VAL A 73 11.22 3.44 26.10
N GLU A 74 12.41 2.85 26.06
CA GLU A 74 13.67 3.58 25.93
C GLU A 74 13.76 4.35 24.60
N PRO A 75 14.11 5.66 24.63
CA PRO A 75 14.13 6.49 23.43
C PRO A 75 15.13 5.99 22.37
N GLY A 76 16.24 5.40 22.79
CA GLY A 76 17.21 4.77 21.88
C GLY A 76 16.61 3.58 21.13
N SER A 77 15.89 2.71 21.84
CA SER A 77 15.20 1.55 21.27
C SER A 77 14.08 1.95 20.33
N ILE A 78 13.31 3.00 20.67
CA ILE A 78 12.25 3.55 19.80
C ILE A 78 12.85 4.07 18.48
N LYS A 79 13.94 4.85 18.55
CA LYS A 79 14.63 5.35 17.35
C LYS A 79 15.17 4.21 16.49
N LYS A 80 15.72 3.16 17.09
CA LYS A 80 16.20 1.97 16.37
C LYS A 80 15.06 1.28 15.62
N LEU A 81 13.92 1.02 16.29
CA LEU A 81 12.73 0.42 15.69
C LEU A 81 12.17 1.27 14.54
N ALA A 82 12.16 2.60 14.68
CA ALA A 82 11.72 3.51 13.62
C ALA A 82 12.64 3.42 12.38
N ARG A 83 13.96 3.33 12.59
CA ARG A 83 14.94 3.15 11.49
C ARG A 83 14.75 1.81 10.79
N GLU A 84 14.57 0.73 11.55
CA GLU A 84 14.30 -0.61 11.00
C GLU A 84 13.01 -0.63 10.19
N ARG A 85 11.93 -0.04 10.72
CA ARG A 85 10.66 0.12 10.01
C ARG A 85 10.85 0.83 8.67
N LYS A 86 11.49 2.01 8.68
CA LYS A 86 11.75 2.80 7.46
C LYS A 86 12.60 2.02 6.44
N HIS A 87 13.58 1.25 6.92
CA HIS A 87 14.40 0.40 6.07
C HIS A 87 13.57 -0.70 5.38
N GLN A 88 12.65 -1.35 6.10
CA GLN A 88 11.76 -2.36 5.52
C GLN A 88 10.82 -1.76 4.47
N TYR A 89 10.25 -0.58 4.72
CA TYR A 89 9.42 0.12 3.72
C TYR A 89 10.21 0.42 2.45
N ARG A 90 11.47 0.85 2.58
CA ARG A 90 12.36 1.08 1.43
C ARG A 90 12.62 -0.20 0.63
N ILE A 91 12.91 -1.32 1.31
CA ILE A 91 13.10 -2.62 0.66
C ILE A 91 11.83 -3.04 -0.09
N LEU A 92 10.67 -2.89 0.55
CA LEU A 92 9.39 -3.24 -0.04
C LEU A 92 9.14 -2.43 -1.32
N SER A 93 9.35 -1.11 -1.29
CA SER A 93 9.22 -0.24 -2.47
C SER A 93 10.14 -0.70 -3.61
N GLN A 94 11.43 -0.91 -3.33
CA GLN A 94 12.38 -1.37 -4.34
C GLN A 94 12.00 -2.72 -4.96
N ARG A 95 11.45 -3.63 -4.15
CA ARG A 95 10.99 -4.94 -4.64
C ARG A 95 9.76 -4.82 -5.52
N ILE A 96 8.79 -3.97 -5.16
CA ILE A 96 7.63 -3.67 -6.00
C ILE A 96 8.07 -3.09 -7.34
N ASP A 97 8.99 -2.13 -7.34
CA ASP A 97 9.48 -1.51 -8.58
C ASP A 97 10.25 -2.51 -9.47
N ARG A 98 11.07 -3.36 -8.84
CA ARG A 98 11.75 -4.45 -9.56
C ARG A 98 10.75 -5.43 -10.16
N GLU A 99 9.74 -5.81 -9.40
CA GLU A 99 8.70 -6.75 -9.85
C GLU A 99 7.92 -6.20 -11.04
N LYS A 100 7.52 -4.92 -11.03
CA LYS A 100 6.93 -4.23 -12.19
C LYS A 100 7.83 -4.28 -13.42
N LYS A 101 9.13 -3.99 -13.28
CA LYS A 101 10.10 -4.06 -14.39
C LYS A 101 10.24 -5.48 -14.93
N MET A 102 10.34 -6.47 -14.06
CA MET A 102 10.45 -7.88 -14.44
C MET A 102 9.18 -8.36 -15.16
N PHE A 103 8.01 -7.91 -14.73
CA PHE A 103 6.74 -8.21 -15.38
C PHE A 103 6.67 -7.66 -16.81
N ILE A 104 7.14 -6.43 -17.04
CA ILE A 104 7.21 -5.86 -18.39
C ILE A 104 8.19 -6.66 -19.26
N ILE A 105 9.35 -7.05 -18.72
CA ILE A 105 10.34 -7.85 -19.45
C ILE A 105 9.79 -9.23 -19.79
N SER A 106 9.10 -9.90 -18.86
CA SER A 106 8.50 -11.22 -19.12
C SER A 106 7.43 -11.14 -20.22
N GLN A 107 6.59 -10.10 -20.21
CA GLN A 107 5.65 -9.84 -21.29
C GLN A 107 6.35 -9.67 -22.64
N LYS A 108 7.42 -8.87 -22.70
CA LYS A 108 8.21 -8.66 -23.93
C LYS A 108 8.80 -9.97 -24.46
N ILE A 109 9.34 -10.81 -23.57
CA ILE A 109 9.88 -12.13 -23.93
C ILE A 109 8.77 -13.03 -24.46
N GLN A 110 7.62 -13.07 -23.78
CA GLN A 110 6.49 -13.88 -24.21
C GLN A 110 5.97 -13.43 -25.58
N THR A 111 5.81 -12.12 -25.79
CA THR A 111 5.43 -11.58 -27.11
C THR A 111 6.44 -12.00 -28.18
N ARG A 112 7.75 -11.96 -27.92
CA ARG A 112 8.76 -12.41 -28.89
C ARG A 112 8.62 -13.91 -29.22
N LYS A 113 8.32 -14.75 -28.23
CA LYS A 113 8.04 -16.18 -28.45
C LYS A 113 6.79 -16.38 -29.32
N ASP A 114 5.70 -15.70 -28.99
CA ASP A 114 4.45 -15.78 -29.75
C ASP A 114 4.63 -15.28 -31.20
N LEU A 115 5.54 -14.33 -31.41
CA LEU A 115 5.89 -13.84 -32.75
C LEU A 115 6.78 -14.80 -33.56
N GLN A 116 7.43 -15.80 -32.95
CA GLN A 116 8.17 -16.82 -33.70
C GLN A 116 7.22 -17.77 -34.43
N GLU A 117 5.99 -17.95 -33.94
CA GLU A 117 4.97 -18.72 -34.66
C GLU A 117 4.60 -18.03 -35.98
N LYS A 118 4.52 -18.84 -37.06
CA LYS A 118 4.15 -18.39 -38.41
C LYS A 118 2.65 -18.14 -38.55
N THR A 119 2.08 -17.34 -37.67
CA THR A 119 0.68 -16.89 -37.71
C THR A 119 0.58 -15.49 -38.34
N LYS A 120 -0.51 -15.23 -39.07
CA LYS A 120 -0.78 -13.88 -39.60
C LYS A 120 -1.08 -12.93 -38.44
N LYS A 121 -0.41 -11.79 -38.43
CA LYS A 121 -0.49 -10.79 -37.34
C LYS A 121 -0.25 -9.38 -37.83
N VAL A 122 -0.90 -8.42 -37.18
CA VAL A 122 -0.74 -6.99 -37.43
C VAL A 122 -0.32 -6.31 -36.13
N LYS A 123 0.73 -5.48 -36.19
CA LYS A 123 1.18 -4.70 -35.03
C LYS A 123 0.23 -3.53 -34.80
N VAL A 124 -0.41 -3.47 -33.63
CA VAL A 124 -1.38 -2.43 -33.27
C VAL A 124 -0.72 -1.32 -32.48
N LYS A 125 0.17 -1.66 -31.53
CA LYS A 125 0.92 -0.68 -30.74
C LYS A 125 2.40 -1.03 -30.68
N LYS A 126 3.25 -0.01 -30.73
CA LYS A 126 4.71 -0.14 -30.60
C LYS A 126 5.09 -0.44 -29.15
N GLU A 127 6.27 -1.06 -29.00
CA GLU A 127 6.87 -1.32 -27.71
C GLU A 127 7.29 0.00 -27.06
N THR A 128 7.14 0.12 -25.74
CA THR A 128 7.64 1.25 -24.97
C THR A 128 8.52 0.77 -23.82
N ALA A 129 9.13 1.67 -23.06
CA ALA A 129 9.85 1.32 -21.84
C ALA A 129 8.93 0.63 -20.81
N ASN A 130 7.64 1.01 -20.80
CA ASN A 130 6.68 0.60 -19.78
C ASN A 130 5.72 -0.51 -20.23
N SER A 131 5.73 -0.88 -21.51
CA SER A 131 4.80 -1.88 -22.05
C SER A 131 5.40 -2.69 -23.20
N ALA A 132 5.02 -3.96 -23.30
CA ALA A 132 5.30 -4.77 -24.49
C ALA A 132 4.50 -4.26 -25.71
N ALA A 133 4.97 -4.60 -26.92
CA ALA A 133 4.22 -4.32 -28.15
C ALA A 133 2.95 -5.18 -28.23
N ILE A 134 1.87 -4.60 -28.77
CA ILE A 134 0.58 -5.29 -28.89
C ILE A 134 0.35 -5.66 -30.36
N TYR A 135 0.01 -6.92 -30.59
CA TYR A 135 -0.29 -7.48 -31.90
C TYR A 135 -1.70 -8.04 -31.92
N LYS A 136 -2.37 -7.87 -33.06
CA LYS A 136 -3.65 -8.52 -33.36
C LYS A 136 -3.34 -9.72 -34.25
N PHE A 137 -3.59 -10.92 -33.75
CA PHE A 137 -3.49 -12.15 -34.52
C PHE A 137 -4.80 -12.40 -35.28
N GLU A 138 -4.70 -13.08 -36.42
CA GLU A 138 -5.88 -13.55 -37.16
C GLU A 138 -6.74 -14.45 -36.25
N SER A 139 -8.05 -14.24 -36.26
CA SER A 139 -8.99 -15.00 -35.42
C SER A 139 -9.20 -16.39 -36.01
N ARG A 140 -8.22 -17.28 -35.78
CA ARG A 140 -8.22 -18.66 -36.27
C ARG A 140 -7.86 -19.62 -35.13
N ARG A 141 -8.65 -20.68 -34.97
CA ARG A 141 -8.38 -21.72 -33.97
C ARG A 141 -7.09 -22.47 -34.34
N LYS A 142 -6.18 -22.63 -33.38
CA LYS A 142 -5.08 -23.59 -33.49
C LYS A 142 -5.70 -24.99 -33.62
N ARG A 143 -5.32 -25.74 -34.66
CA ARG A 143 -5.74 -27.14 -34.83
C ARG A 143 -4.92 -28.04 -33.95
#